data_AF-A0A1A8UUH2-F1
#
_entry.id   AF-A0A1A8UUH2-F1
#
_cell.length_a   1.000
_cell.length_b   1.000
_cell.length_c   1.000
_cell.angle_alpha   90.00
_cell.angle_beta   90.00
_cell.angle_gamma   90.00
#
_symmetry.space_group_name_H-M   'P 1'
#
loop_
_entity.id
_entity.type
_entity.pdbx_description
1 polymer ?
#
loop_
_entity_poly.entity_id
_entity_poly.type
_entity_poly.pdbx_seq_one_letter_code
_entity_poly.pdbx_strand_id
1 'polypeptide(L)' 'RHPKLIQLYAVCTTEEPIYIITELMKNGSLLDYLQKDKGTSLRISDQIEMSAQVASGMAYLESQNYIHRDLAA' A
#
# COMPACT_ATOMS: atom_id res chain seq x y z
N ARG A 1 13.04 -0.01 -5.40
CA ARG A 1 12.53 -0.19 -4.00
C ARG A 1 12.08 1.17 -3.50
N HIS A 2 10.87 1.29 -2.96
CA HIS A 2 10.32 2.58 -2.53
C HIS A 2 9.63 2.44 -1.17
N PRO A 3 9.81 3.36 -0.21
CA PRO A 3 9.28 3.23 1.15
C PRO A 3 7.75 3.31 1.25
N LYS A 4 7.06 3.73 0.18
CA LYS A 4 5.58 3.79 0.09
C LYS A 4 4.98 2.71 -0.81
N LEU A 5 5.74 1.66 -1.10
CA LEU A 5 5.26 0.46 -1.78
C LEU A 5 5.59 -0.75 -0.91
N ILE A 6 4.68 -1.73 -0.86
CA ILE A 6 4.84 -2.93 -0.05
C ILE A 6 6.10 -3.70 -0.47
N GLN A 7 6.90 -4.12 0.50
CA GLN A 7 8.13 -4.84 0.26
C GLN A 7 7.86 -6.33 0.02
N LEU A 8 8.33 -6.86 -1.11
CA LEU A 8 8.46 -8.28 -1.37
C LEU A 8 9.66 -8.85 -0.60
N TYR A 9 9.45 -9.92 0.16
CA TYR A 9 10.51 -10.64 0.89
C TYR A 9 10.92 -11.93 0.19
N ALA A 10 9.95 -12.73 -0.25
CA ALA A 10 10.22 -14.01 -0.89
C ALA A 10 9.07 -14.43 -1.82
N VAL A 11 9.38 -15.40 -2.69
CA VAL A 11 8.40 -16.12 -3.48
C VAL A 11 8.64 -17.62 -3.32
N CYS A 12 7.59 -18.41 -3.18
CA CYS A 12 7.67 -19.87 -3.22
C CYS A 12 7.01 -20.33 -4.52
N THR A 13 7.83 -20.71 -5.50
CA THR A 13 7.37 -21.05 -6.87
C THR A 13 7.77 -22.46 -7.30
N THR A 14 8.37 -23.25 -6.39
CA THR A 14 8.88 -24.59 -6.72
C THR A 14 7.74 -25.61 -6.86
N GLU A 15 6.70 -25.48 -6.04
CA GLU A 15 5.54 -26.36 -6.02
C GLU A 15 4.27 -25.51 -5.83
N GLU A 16 3.13 -26.03 -6.28
CA GLU A 16 1.83 -25.38 -6.09
C GLU A 16 1.32 -25.55 -4.65
N PRO A 17 0.62 -24.55 -4.07
CA PRO A 17 0.30 -23.26 -4.70
C PRO A 17 1.47 -22.27 -4.63
N ILE A 18 1.55 -21.36 -5.61
CA ILE A 18 2.52 -20.26 -5.58
C ILE A 18 2.24 -19.32 -4.39
N TYR A 19 3.28 -18.99 -3.61
CA TYR A 19 3.20 -18.01 -2.53
C TYR A 19 4.02 -16.76 -2.80
N ILE A 20 3.50 -15.60 -2.38
CA ILE A 20 4.18 -14.31 -2.38
C ILE A 20 4.24 -13.81 -0.94
N ILE A 21 5.44 -13.60 -0.41
CA ILE A 21 5.66 -13.19 0.98
C ILE A 21 6.01 -11.71 0.99
N THR A 22 5.21 -10.91 1.68
CA THR A 22 5.38 -9.45 1.79
C THR A 22 5.39 -8.99 3.25
N GLU A 23 5.67 -7.72 3.49
CA GLU A 23 5.52 -7.14 4.83
C GLU A 23 4.06 -7.11 5.31
N LEU A 24 3.87 -7.31 6.62
CA LEU A 24 2.54 -7.25 7.22
C LEU A 24 2.16 -5.81 7.60
N MET A 25 1.13 -5.28 6.94
CA MET A 25 0.53 -3.99 7.29
C MET A 25 -0.42 -4.16 8.47
N LYS A 26 0.08 -3.91 9.70
CA LYS A 26 -0.62 -4.16 10.98
C LYS A 26 -2.02 -3.53 11.12
N ASN A 27 -2.34 -2.51 10.31
CA ASN A 27 -3.61 -1.78 10.37
C ASN A 27 -4.63 -2.23 9.29
N GLY A 28 -4.27 -3.17 8.41
CA GLY A 28 -5.13 -3.61 7.30
C GLY A 28 -5.15 -2.63 6.12
N SER A 29 -6.22 -2.68 5.32
CA SER A 29 -6.44 -1.80 4.18
C SER A 29 -6.75 -0.36 4.62
N LEU A 30 -6.54 0.60 3.72
CA LEU A 30 -6.86 1.99 4.00
C LEU A 30 -8.38 2.20 4.12
N LEU A 31 -9.20 1.58 3.26
CA LEU A 31 -10.65 1.61 3.36
C LEU A 31 -11.17 1.19 4.73
N ASP A 32 -10.74 0.02 5.22
CA ASP A 32 -11.16 -0.49 6.52
C ASP A 32 -10.69 0.44 7.65
N TYR A 33 -9.48 0.99 7.51
CA TYR A 33 -8.92 1.90 8.50
C TYR A 33 -9.72 3.20 8.60
N LEU A 34 -10.11 3.77 7.45
CA LEU A 34 -10.91 4.99 7.36
C LEU A 34 -12.34 4.79 7.87
N GLN A 35 -12.92 3.61 7.69
CA GLN A 35 -14.30 3.31 8.12
C GLN A 35 -14.43 2.93 9.60
N LYS A 36 -13.34 2.52 10.27
CA LYS A 36 -13.33 2.17 11.70
C LYS A 36 -13.24 3.42 12.59
N ASP A 37 -13.51 3.25 13.89
CA ASP A 37 -13.46 4.33 14.91
C ASP A 37 -12.14 5.12 14.93
N LYS A 38 -11.02 4.52 14.50
CA LYS A 38 -9.74 5.24 14.37
C LYS A 38 -9.75 6.24 13.22
N GLY A 39 -10.39 5.90 12.10
CA GLY A 39 -10.54 6.77 10.94
C GLY A 39 -11.34 8.03 11.23
N THR A 40 -12.35 7.94 12.11
CA THR A 40 -13.18 9.10 12.50
C THR A 40 -12.41 10.13 13.34
N SER A 41 -11.32 9.71 13.99
CA SER A 41 -10.44 10.60 14.77
C SER A 41 -9.35 11.30 13.94
N LEU A 42 -9.24 10.98 12.64
CA LEU A 42 -8.22 11.58 11.77
C LEU A 42 -8.53 13.05 11.49
N ARG A 43 -7.51 13.88 11.62
CA ARG A 43 -7.56 15.27 11.19
C ARG A 43 -7.32 15.35 9.70
N ILE A 44 -7.73 16.47 9.09
CA ILE A 44 -7.46 16.77 7.69
C ILE A 44 -5.95 16.66 7.37
N SER A 45 -5.07 17.09 8.29
CA SER A 45 -3.62 16.97 8.13
C SER A 45 -3.17 15.52 7.95
N ASP A 46 -3.77 14.59 8.69
CA ASP A 46 -3.41 13.17 8.66
C ASP A 46 -3.86 12.55 7.33
N GLN A 47 -5.04 12.96 6.82
CA GLN A 47 -5.53 12.55 5.50
C GLN A 47 -4.66 13.09 4.36
N ILE A 48 -4.25 14.36 4.41
CA ILE A 48 -3.32 14.96 3.44
C ILE A 48 -2.01 14.19 3.42
N GLU A 49 -1.49 13.82 4.60
CA GLU A 49 -0.27 13.04 4.69
C GLU A 49 -0.44 11.66 4.03
N MET A 50 -1.53 10.94 4.31
CA MET A 50 -1.82 9.66 3.64
C MET A 50 -1.88 9.80 2.12
N SER A 51 -2.58 10.83 1.61
CA SER A 51 -2.65 11.11 0.17
C SER A 51 -1.28 11.42 -0.43
N ALA A 52 -0.45 12.21 0.25
CA ALA A 52 0.90 12.53 -0.20
C ALA A 52 1.80 11.27 -0.25
N GLN A 53 1.65 10.36 0.72
CA GLN A 53 2.36 9.09 0.75
C GLN A 53 1.96 8.18 -0.43
N VAL A 54 0.66 8.08 -0.73
CA VAL A 54 0.16 7.33 -1.90
C VAL A 54 0.68 7.95 -3.20
N ALA A 55 0.59 9.28 -3.35
CA ALA A 55 1.10 10.00 -4.51
C ALA A 55 2.61 9.78 -4.71
N SER A 56 3.39 9.77 -3.63
CA SER A 56 4.82 9.46 -3.67
C SER A 56 5.10 8.04 -4.19
N GLY A 57 4.33 7.03 -3.76
CA GLY A 57 4.43 5.67 -4.28
C GLY A 57 4.08 5.57 -5.77
N MET A 58 3.03 6.27 -6.19
CA MET A 58 2.57 6.29 -7.59
C MET A 58 3.54 7.02 -8.51
N ALA A 59 4.12 8.14 -8.07
CA ALA A 59 5.15 8.86 -8.81
C ALA A 59 6.39 7.99 -9.04
N TYR A 60 6.75 7.15 -8.07
CA TYR A 60 7.80 6.15 -8.27
C TYR A 60 7.41 5.13 -9.35
N LEU A 61 6.19 4.55 -9.31
CA LEU A 61 5.75 3.61 -10.35
C LEU A 61 5.75 4.24 -11.74
N GLU A 62 5.28 5.48 -11.87
CA GLU A 62 5.32 6.26 -13.10
C GLU A 62 6.76 6.42 -13.61
N SER A 63 7.70 6.81 -12.75
CA SER A 63 9.13 6.95 -13.12
C SER A 63 9.77 5.65 -13.63
N GLN A 64 9.18 4.51 -13.27
CA GLN A 64 9.62 3.18 -13.67
C GLN A 64 8.78 2.61 -14.83
N ASN A 65 7.90 3.41 -15.43
CA ASN A 65 6.97 3.03 -16.49
C ASN A 65 6.02 1.88 -16.13
N TYR A 66 5.62 1.77 -14.85
CA TYR A 66 4.62 0.80 -14.40
C TYR A 66 3.24 1.45 -14.25
N ILE A 67 2.22 0.77 -14.79
CA ILE A 67 0.81 1.12 -14.60
C ILE A 67 0.25 0.23 -13.49
N HIS A 68 -0.22 0.83 -12.39
CA HIS A 68 -0.75 0.09 -11.24
C HIS A 68 -2.03 -0.71 -11.57
N ARG A 69 -2.90 -0.16 -12.42
CA ARG A 69 -4.19 -0.72 -12.88
C ARG A 69 -5.30 -0.85 -11.84
N ASP A 70 -4.98 -0.91 -10.54
CA ASP A 70 -5.98 -1.11 -9.49
C ASP A 70 -5.76 -0.19 -8.28
N LEU A 71 -5.57 1.11 -8.52
CA LEU A 71 -5.36 2.07 -7.44
C LEU A 71 -6.70 2.43 -6.81
N ALA A 72 -6.92 1.99 -5.57
CA ALA A 72 -8.11 2.27 -4.77
C ALA A 72 -7.75 2.41 -3.28
N ALA A 73 -8.69 2.89 -2.48
CA ALA A 73 -8.60 2.91 -1.02
C ALA A 73 -9.07 1.58 -0.43
#